data_AF-A0A8C8RYZ1-F1
#
_entry.id   AF-A0A8C8RYZ1-F1
#
_cell.length_a   1.000
_cell.length_b   1.000
_cell.length_c   1.000
_cell.angle_alpha   90.00
_cell.angle_beta   90.00
_cell.angle_gamma   90.00
#
_symmetry.space_group_name_H-M   'P 1'
#
loop_
_entity.id
_entity.type
_entity.pdbx_description
1 polymer ?
#
loop_
_entity_poly.entity_id
_entity_poly.type
_entity_poly.pdbx_seq_one_letter_code
_entity_poly.pdbx_strand_id
1 'polypeptide(L)'
;MAWTLLLLALLTYCSGSLSQFTLTQPPSASVSIGETVKLTCTISSGSTFGDVSWYQQKNGNSPRYLLRYNTDSDKHQGSGVPNRFSGSKDTSNTIGYLTITSVQAEDEADYYCSAWSSGVAR
;
A
#
# COMPACT_ATOMS: atom_id res chain seq x y z
N MET A 1 21.28 40.14 -25.74
CA MET A 1 21.22 40.16 -24.26
C MET A 1 19.83 39.89 -23.68
N ALA A 2 18.72 40.07 -24.42
CA ALA A 2 17.37 39.69 -23.96
C ALA A 2 17.06 38.17 -24.07
N TRP A 3 17.78 37.46 -24.93
CA TRP A 3 17.58 36.03 -25.19
C TRP A 3 18.06 35.14 -24.04
N THR A 4 19.10 35.55 -23.32
CA THR A 4 19.57 34.85 -22.12
C THR A 4 18.53 34.89 -21.01
N LEU A 5 17.85 36.03 -20.83
CA LEU A 5 16.76 36.17 -19.86
C LEU A 5 15.53 35.32 -20.24
N LEU A 6 15.23 35.20 -21.53
CA LEU A 6 14.12 34.38 -22.04
C LEU A 6 14.39 32.87 -21.89
N LEU A 7 15.64 32.44 -22.10
CA LEU A 7 16.09 31.06 -21.87
C LEU A 7 16.08 30.71 -20.38
N LEU A 8 16.51 31.62 -19.50
CA LEU A 8 16.42 31.45 -18.04
C LEU A 8 14.97 31.35 -17.56
N ALA A 9 14.06 32.17 -18.11
CA ALA A 9 12.63 32.09 -17.80
C ALA A 9 12.01 30.75 -18.24
N LEU A 10 12.40 30.23 -19.40
CA LEU A 10 11.93 28.93 -19.92
C LEU A 10 12.41 27.76 -19.04
N LEU A 11 13.65 27.82 -18.55
CA LEU A 11 14.23 26.82 -17.64
C LEU A 11 13.53 26.81 -16.26
N THR A 12 13.07 27.97 -15.78
CA THR A 12 12.33 28.07 -14.51
C THR A 12 10.89 27.57 -14.57
N TYR A 13 10.34 27.30 -15.75
CA TYR A 13 8.95 26.83 -15.93
C TYR A 13 8.75 25.31 -15.77
N CYS A 14 9.83 24.55 -15.58
CA CYS A 14 9.77 23.08 -15.42
C CYS A 14 9.99 22.59 -13.98
N SER A 15 9.65 23.38 -12.96
CA SER A 15 9.60 22.90 -11.57
C SER A 15 8.30 22.11 -11.31
N GLY A 16 8.10 21.02 -12.03
CA GLY A 16 7.09 20.03 -11.69
C GLY A 16 7.58 19.21 -10.50
N SER A 17 7.08 19.48 -9.29
CA SER A 17 7.33 18.62 -8.13
C SER A 17 6.46 17.37 -8.27
N LEU A 18 7.06 16.22 -8.57
CA LEU A 18 6.41 14.93 -8.44
C LEU A 18 6.29 14.63 -6.94
N SER A 19 5.11 14.85 -6.36
CA SER A 19 4.86 14.47 -4.96
C SER A 19 5.00 12.95 -4.82
N GLN A 20 6.03 12.50 -4.13
CA GLN A 20 6.26 11.08 -3.82
C GLN A 20 5.58 10.76 -2.49
N PHE A 21 4.59 9.86 -2.50
CA PHE A 21 3.99 9.37 -1.26
C PHE A 21 4.82 8.22 -0.68
N THR A 22 4.72 8.04 0.63
CA THR A 22 5.37 6.92 1.34
C THR A 22 4.34 6.02 1.99
N LEU A 23 4.72 4.77 2.24
CA LEU A 23 3.92 3.78 2.95
C LEU A 23 4.57 3.48 4.30
N THR A 24 3.77 3.51 5.35
CA THR A 24 4.21 3.21 6.72
C THR A 24 3.44 2.01 7.25
N GLN A 25 4.15 1.01 7.76
CA GLN A 25 3.60 -0.15 8.45
C GLN A 25 4.15 -0.21 9.87
N PRO A 26 3.38 -0.73 10.85
CA PRO A 26 3.93 -1.09 12.15
C PRO A 26 5.09 -2.08 11.99
N PRO A 27 6.12 -2.02 12.85
CA PRO A 27 7.31 -2.87 12.71
C PRO A 27 7.00 -4.36 12.93
N SER A 28 5.97 -4.67 13.71
CA SER A 28 5.54 -6.04 13.96
C SER A 28 4.09 -6.07 14.47
N ALA A 29 3.49 -7.26 14.41
CA ALA A 29 2.23 -7.58 15.06
C ALA A 29 2.31 -9.03 15.56
N SER A 30 1.74 -9.29 16.73
CA SER A 30 1.67 -10.63 17.32
C SER A 30 0.22 -10.97 17.64
N VAL A 31 -0.14 -12.23 17.43
CA VAL A 31 -1.51 -12.74 17.57
C VAL A 31 -1.46 -14.24 17.90
N SER A 32 -2.43 -14.76 18.62
CA SER A 32 -2.50 -16.20 18.90
C SER A 32 -3.06 -16.97 17.72
N ILE A 33 -2.68 -18.24 17.59
CA ILE A 33 -3.28 -19.15 16.60
C ILE A 33 -4.80 -19.22 16.81
N GLY A 34 -5.55 -19.13 15.71
CA GLY A 34 -7.02 -19.13 15.70
C GLY A 34 -7.66 -17.75 15.87
N GLU A 35 -6.90 -16.74 16.32
CA GLU A 35 -7.40 -15.37 16.42
C GLU A 35 -7.35 -14.63 15.07
N THR A 36 -7.77 -13.37 15.07
CA THR A 36 -7.75 -12.49 13.89
C THR A 36 -6.72 -11.40 14.08
N VAL A 37 -5.86 -11.19 13.09
CA VAL A 37 -4.96 -10.03 13.03
C VAL A 37 -5.38 -9.09 11.91
N LYS A 38 -5.22 -7.79 12.17
CA LYS A 38 -5.46 -6.72 11.20
C LYS A 38 -4.18 -5.89 11.05
N LEU A 39 -3.45 -6.14 9.97
CA LEU A 39 -2.25 -5.38 9.62
C LEU A 39 -2.63 -4.08 8.93
N THR A 40 -1.86 -3.03 9.17
CA THR A 40 -2.13 -1.67 8.67
C THR A 40 -1.02 -1.21 7.74
N CYS A 41 -1.41 -0.44 6.73
CA CYS A 41 -0.54 0.22 5.79
C CYS A 41 -1.05 1.64 5.56
N THR A 42 -0.32 2.65 6.01
CA THR A 42 -0.75 4.05 5.95
C THR A 42 0.00 4.78 4.84
N ILE A 43 -0.73 5.47 3.95
CA ILE A 43 -0.13 6.39 2.98
C ILE A 43 0.17 7.73 3.68
N SER A 44 1.29 8.36 3.36
CA SER A 44 1.63 9.71 3.83
C SER A 44 0.51 10.73 3.54
N SER A 45 0.30 11.68 4.46
CA SER A 45 -0.71 12.73 4.31
C SER A 45 -0.58 13.48 2.97
N GLY A 46 -1.72 13.82 2.37
CA GLY A 46 -1.76 14.51 1.07
C GLY A 46 -1.85 13.58 -0.15
N SER A 47 -2.08 12.28 0.03
CA SER A 47 -2.28 11.33 -1.08
C SER A 47 -3.49 10.43 -0.81
N THR A 48 -4.25 10.10 -1.86
CA THR A 48 -5.41 9.20 -1.74
C THR A 48 -5.08 7.78 -2.20
N PHE A 49 -5.61 6.78 -1.50
CA PHE A 49 -5.54 5.38 -1.93
C PHE A 49 -6.35 5.18 -3.22
N GLY A 50 -5.66 4.85 -4.32
CA GLY A 50 -6.26 4.16 -5.46
C GLY A 50 -6.55 2.72 -5.06
N ASP A 51 -5.53 1.87 -5.07
CA ASP A 51 -5.62 0.49 -4.57
C ASP A 51 -4.49 0.17 -3.59
N VAL A 52 -4.69 -0.89 -2.80
CA VAL A 52 -3.67 -1.48 -1.92
C VAL A 52 -3.49 -2.94 -2.28
N SER A 53 -2.24 -3.35 -2.48
CA SER A 53 -1.86 -4.74 -2.67
C SER A 53 -1.04 -5.24 -1.50
N TRP A 54 -1.20 -6.52 -1.15
CA TRP A 54 -0.55 -7.15 -0.02
C TRP A 54 0.28 -8.35 -0.49
N TYR A 55 1.44 -8.51 0.15
CA TYR A 55 2.40 -9.55 -0.14
C TYR A 55 2.85 -10.21 1.17
N GLN A 56 3.09 -11.51 1.11
CA GLN A 56 3.65 -12.31 2.19
C GLN A 56 5.04 -12.78 1.80
N GLN A 57 6.02 -12.56 2.65
CA GLN A 57 7.38 -13.06 2.47
C GLN A 57 7.75 -13.98 3.63
N LYS A 58 7.92 -15.27 3.33
CA LYS A 58 8.49 -16.23 4.26
C LYS A 58 10.01 -16.18 4.18
N ASN A 59 10.69 -16.47 5.29
CA ASN A 59 12.14 -16.47 5.33
C ASN A 59 12.76 -17.30 4.17
N GLY A 60 13.74 -16.73 3.48
CA GLY A 60 14.40 -17.34 2.32
C GLY A 60 13.60 -17.37 1.01
N ASN A 61 12.35 -16.88 0.98
CA ASN A 61 11.53 -16.81 -0.23
C ASN A 61 11.37 -15.37 -0.73
N SER A 62 11.03 -15.23 -2.02
CA SER A 62 10.58 -13.96 -2.59
C SER A 62 9.18 -13.59 -2.07
N PRO A 63 8.82 -12.30 -2.01
CA PRO A 63 7.45 -11.88 -1.70
C PRO A 63 6.42 -12.54 -2.62
N ARG A 64 5.42 -13.19 -2.05
CA ARG A 64 4.27 -13.79 -2.74
C ARG A 64 3.10 -12.81 -2.69
N TYR A 65 2.51 -12.52 -3.84
CA TYR A 65 1.26 -11.74 -3.91
C TYR A 65 0.11 -12.45 -3.19
N LEU A 66 -0.55 -11.75 -2.28
CA LEU A 66 -1.73 -12.22 -1.56
C LEU A 66 -3.00 -11.69 -2.20
N LEU A 67 -3.21 -10.38 -2.22
CA LEU A 67 -4.43 -9.76 -2.70
C LEU A 67 -4.25 -8.30 -3.06
N ARG A 68 -5.23 -7.76 -3.79
CA ARG A 68 -5.37 -6.35 -4.14
C ARG A 68 -6.80 -5.92 -3.85
N TYR A 69 -6.95 -4.82 -3.14
CA TYR A 69 -8.23 -4.23 -2.77
C TYR A 69 -8.31 -2.80 -3.27
N ASN A 70 -9.33 -2.51 -4.09
CA ASN A 70 -9.73 -1.16 -4.43
C ASN A 70 -11.11 -0.86 -3.83
N THR A 71 -12.12 -1.67 -4.17
CA THR A 71 -13.48 -1.61 -3.61
C THR A 71 -14.02 -3.01 -3.41
N ASP A 72 -15.20 -3.15 -2.80
CA ASP A 72 -15.84 -4.45 -2.67
C ASP A 72 -16.22 -5.10 -4.02
N SER A 73 -16.48 -4.28 -5.04
CA SER A 73 -16.74 -4.72 -6.41
C SER A 73 -15.48 -4.86 -7.27
N ASP A 74 -14.35 -4.31 -6.84
CA ASP A 74 -13.07 -4.34 -7.55
C ASP A 74 -11.94 -4.79 -6.59
N LYS A 75 -11.82 -6.11 -6.44
CA LYS A 75 -10.81 -6.77 -5.61
C LYS A 75 -10.36 -8.07 -6.25
N HIS A 76 -9.11 -8.45 -5.99
CA HIS A 76 -8.51 -9.65 -6.55
C HIS A 76 -7.77 -10.44 -5.46
N GLN A 77 -8.06 -11.73 -5.37
CA GLN A 77 -7.38 -12.67 -4.49
C GLN A 77 -6.33 -13.45 -5.30
N GLY A 78 -5.12 -13.57 -4.76
CA GLY A 78 -4.04 -14.32 -5.39
C GLY A 78 -4.34 -15.82 -5.47
N SER A 79 -3.73 -16.48 -6.45
CA SER A 79 -3.92 -17.92 -6.62
C SER A 79 -3.45 -18.71 -5.39
N GLY A 80 -4.30 -19.62 -4.92
CA GLY A 80 -4.05 -20.44 -3.73
C GLY A 80 -3.95 -19.65 -2.42
N VAL A 81 -4.44 -18.41 -2.37
CA VAL A 81 -4.52 -17.63 -1.13
C VAL A 81 -5.83 -17.98 -0.41
N PRO A 82 -5.78 -18.44 0.85
CA PRO A 82 -6.98 -18.87 1.56
C PRO A 82 -7.97 -17.71 1.79
N ASN A 83 -9.28 -18.03 1.84
CA ASN A 83 -10.35 -17.05 2.06
C ASN A 83 -10.29 -16.34 3.42
N ARG A 84 -9.45 -16.81 4.34
CA ARG A 84 -9.20 -16.14 5.63
C ARG A 84 -8.44 -14.81 5.47
N PHE A 85 -7.78 -14.61 4.33
CA PHE A 85 -7.13 -13.35 3.96
C PHE A 85 -8.11 -12.44 3.24
N SER A 86 -8.25 -11.20 3.73
CA SER A 86 -9.12 -10.19 3.14
C SER A 86 -8.50 -8.79 3.24
N GLY A 87 -8.78 -7.96 2.23
CA GLY A 87 -8.34 -6.56 2.19
C GLY A 87 -9.49 -5.61 2.47
N SER A 88 -9.17 -4.43 3.02
CA SER A 88 -10.08 -3.28 3.08
C SER A 88 -9.27 -1.98 3.10
N LYS A 89 -9.93 -0.83 2.94
CA LYS A 89 -9.29 0.48 3.09
C LYS A 89 -10.21 1.48 3.78
N ASP A 90 -9.62 2.35 4.59
CA ASP A 90 -10.22 3.58 5.10
C ASP A 90 -9.65 4.75 4.28
N THR A 91 -10.46 5.27 3.37
CA THR A 91 -10.08 6.37 2.49
C THR A 91 -9.95 7.69 3.24
N SER A 92 -10.68 7.89 4.34
CA SER A 92 -10.68 9.13 5.12
C SER A 92 -9.38 9.27 5.90
N ASN A 93 -8.89 8.17 6.46
CA ASN A 93 -7.64 8.14 7.23
C ASN A 93 -6.44 7.68 6.40
N THR A 94 -6.63 7.41 5.10
CA THR A 94 -5.59 6.92 4.20
C THR A 94 -4.88 5.67 4.76
N ILE A 95 -5.67 4.66 5.15
CA ILE A 95 -5.17 3.38 5.71
C ILE A 95 -5.69 2.20 4.89
N GLY A 96 -4.79 1.35 4.42
CA GLY A 96 -5.08 0.02 3.88
C GLY A 96 -4.96 -1.05 4.97
N TYR A 97 -5.78 -2.08 4.89
CA TYR A 97 -5.81 -3.17 5.86
C TYR A 97 -5.70 -4.54 5.19
N LEU A 98 -4.92 -5.42 5.82
CA LEU A 98 -4.98 -6.87 5.60
C LEU A 98 -5.55 -7.50 6.86
N THR A 99 -6.66 -8.21 6.72
CA THR A 99 -7.26 -9.00 7.79
C THR A 99 -7.03 -10.47 7.50
N ILE A 100 -6.43 -11.16 8.48
CA ILE A 100 -6.21 -12.60 8.47
C ILE A 100 -7.03 -13.16 9.62
N THR A 101 -8.13 -13.84 9.32
CA THR A 101 -8.94 -14.53 10.32
C THR A 101 -8.39 -15.94 10.58
N SER A 102 -8.67 -16.51 11.75
CA SER A 102 -8.26 -17.89 12.09
C SER A 102 -6.79 -18.17 11.77
N VAL A 103 -5.90 -17.30 12.27
CA VAL A 103 -4.46 -17.31 11.98
C VAL A 103 -3.86 -18.68 12.26
N GLN A 104 -3.00 -19.15 11.37
CA GLN A 104 -2.33 -20.44 11.45
C GLN A 104 -0.82 -20.26 11.63
N ALA A 105 -0.10 -21.29 12.09
CA ALA A 105 1.35 -21.19 12.32
C ALA A 105 2.12 -20.87 11.03
N GLU A 106 1.63 -21.36 9.89
CA GLU A 106 2.17 -21.06 8.57
C GLU A 106 1.95 -19.61 8.09
N ASP A 107 1.15 -18.82 8.80
CA ASP A 107 0.93 -17.40 8.49
C ASP A 107 2.03 -16.51 9.10
N GLU A 108 2.96 -17.07 9.88
CA GLU A 108 4.15 -16.34 10.38
C GLU A 108 5.08 -15.98 9.20
N ALA A 109 5.21 -14.69 8.94
CA ALA A 109 5.93 -14.14 7.79
C ALA A 109 6.10 -12.62 7.94
N ASP A 110 6.95 -12.04 7.09
CA ASP A 110 6.94 -10.61 6.83
C ASP A 110 5.81 -10.26 5.86
N TYR A 111 5.12 -9.15 6.11
CA TYR A 111 4.01 -8.68 5.29
C TYR A 111 4.30 -7.29 4.76
N TYR A 112 4.15 -7.12 3.45
CA TYR A 112 4.40 -5.85 2.78
C TYR A 112 3.16 -5.38 2.04
N CYS A 113 2.91 -4.07 2.10
CA CYS A 113 1.93 -3.43 1.24
C CYS A 113 2.59 -2.67 0.09
N SER A 114 1.88 -2.58 -1.02
CA SER A 114 2.12 -1.56 -2.06
C SER A 114 0.82 -0.85 -2.34
N ALA A 115 0.90 0.37 -2.87
CA ALA A 115 -0.29 1.13 -3.20
C ALA A 115 -0.07 1.94 -4.47
N TRP A 116 -1.14 2.10 -5.25
CA TRP A 116 -1.21 3.12 -6.28
C TRP A 116 -1.94 4.34 -5.74
N SER A 117 -1.31 5.51 -5.77
CA SER A 117 -2.01 6.76 -5.48
C SER A 117 -2.76 7.24 -6.72
N SER A 118 -4.05 7.51 -6.56
CA SER A 118 -4.89 8.09 -7.63
C SER A 118 -4.78 9.62 -7.74
N GLY A 119 -3.97 10.26 -6.90
CA GLY A 119 -3.75 11.71 -6.91
C GLY A 119 -3.33 12.29 -5.56
N VAL A 120 -2.96 13.57 -5.59
CA VAL A 120 -2.72 14.38 -4.38
C VAL A 120 -4.09 14.71 -3.77
N ALA A 121 -4.28 14.37 -2.49
CA ALA A 121 -5.46 14.79 -1.75
C ALA A 121 -5.47 16.33 -1.70
N ARG A 122 -6.51 16.95 -2.26
CA ARG A 122 -6.68 18.41 -2.26
C ARG A 122 -7.09 18.92 -0.88
#